data_AF-A0A0W1EKN1-F1
#
_entry.id   AF-A0A0W1EKN1-F1
#
_cell.length_a   1.000
_cell.length_b   1.000
_cell.length_c   1.000
_cell.angle_alpha   90.00
_cell.angle_beta   90.00
_cell.angle_gamma   90.00
#
_symmetry.space_group_name_H-M   'P 1'
#
loop_
_entity.id
_entity.type
_entity.pdbx_description
1 polymer ?
#
loop_
_entity_poly.entity_id
_entity_poly.type
_entity_poly.pdbx_seq_one_letter_code
_entity_poly.pdbx_strand_id
1 'polypeptide(L)'
;MGSVGQAARAVGMGRRSAYRLRDRPGAESFAQAWDRAIAMGRMRQFDYAMDRALNGITTVRVLRGGAIDVTGGPDMDIVHSALREDAAPLKATKDSL
;
A
#
# COMPACT_ATOMS: atom_id res chain seq x y z
N MET A 1 0.19 7.39 -1.73
CA MET A 1 0.98 6.20 -2.13
C MET A 1 0.51 5.69 -3.48
N GLY A 2 1.44 5.25 -4.33
CA GLY A 2 1.20 5.02 -5.76
C GLY A 2 0.08 4.01 -6.02
N SER A 3 -0.91 4.42 -6.83
CA SER A 3 -1.93 3.50 -7.31
C SER A 3 -1.54 3.02 -8.70
N VAL A 4 -1.56 1.70 -8.92
CA VAL A 4 -1.44 1.10 -10.27
C VAL A 4 -2.41 1.74 -11.26
N GLY A 5 -3.60 2.15 -10.79
CA GLY A 5 -4.58 2.83 -11.64
C GLY A 5 -4.25 4.28 -11.99
N GLN A 6 -3.49 5.00 -11.15
CA GLN A 6 -2.97 6.32 -11.52
C GLN A 6 -1.77 6.20 -12.46
N ALA A 7 -0.85 5.28 -12.16
CA ALA A 7 0.33 5.05 -13.00
C ALA A 7 -0.06 4.58 -14.41
N ALA A 8 -1.00 3.64 -14.52
CA ALA A 8 -1.53 3.20 -15.82
C ALA A 8 -2.16 4.37 -16.59
N ARG A 9 -2.96 5.21 -15.92
CA ARG A 9 -3.57 6.39 -16.56
C ARG A 9 -2.54 7.40 -17.06
N ALA A 10 -1.45 7.60 -16.31
CA ALA A 10 -0.38 8.51 -16.70
C ALA A 10 0.31 8.09 -18.01
N VAL A 11 0.31 6.79 -18.34
CA VAL A 11 0.85 6.25 -19.60
C VAL A 11 -0.25 5.94 -20.64
N GLY A 12 -1.45 6.51 -20.47
CA GLY A 12 -2.56 6.32 -21.42
C GLY A 12 -3.21 4.93 -21.38
N MET A 13 -2.97 4.13 -20.33
CA MET A 13 -3.50 2.79 -20.18
C MET A 13 -4.57 2.68 -19.08
N GLY A 14 -5.56 1.83 -19.30
CA GLY A 14 -6.43 1.36 -18.22
C GLY A 14 -5.73 0.36 -17.31
N ARG A 15 -6.08 0.33 -16.01
CA ARG A 15 -5.52 -0.62 -15.03
C ARG A 15 -5.60 -2.08 -15.51
N ARG A 16 -6.75 -2.49 -16.05
CA ARG A 16 -6.95 -3.86 -16.60
C ARG A 16 -6.11 -4.14 -17.85
N SER A 17 -5.78 -3.12 -18.63
CA SER A 17 -4.89 -3.25 -19.79
C SER A 17 -3.45 -3.48 -19.36
N ALA A 18 -3.00 -2.76 -18.34
CA ALA A 18 -1.66 -2.92 -17.77
C ALA A 18 -1.45 -4.34 -17.21
N TYR A 19 -2.43 -4.90 -16.50
CA TYR A 19 -2.37 -6.29 -16.05
C TYR A 19 -2.35 -7.28 -17.22
N ARG A 20 -3.20 -7.11 -18.23
CA ARG A 20 -3.18 -7.97 -19.42
C ARG A 20 -1.85 -7.91 -20.18
N LEU A 21 -1.19 -6.76 -20.22
CA LEU A 21 0.12 -6.61 -20.85
C LEU A 21 1.19 -7.40 -20.10
N ARG A 22 1.13 -7.42 -18.76
CA ARG A 22 2.05 -8.19 -17.92
C ARG A 22 2.02 -9.69 -18.22
N ASP A 23 0.83 -10.22 -18.48
CA ASP A 23 0.62 -11.66 -18.69
C ASP A 23 0.79 -12.10 -20.16
N ARG A 24 1.12 -11.17 -21.06
CA ARG A 24 1.20 -11.46 -22.50
C ARG A 24 2.53 -12.14 -22.85
N PRO A 25 2.52 -13.22 -23.66
CA PRO A 25 3.75 -13.78 -24.23
C PRO A 25 4.54 -12.70 -25.00
N GLY A 26 5.86 -12.61 -24.75
CA GLY A 26 6.73 -11.59 -25.34
C GLY A 26 6.78 -10.26 -24.56
N ALA A 27 6.09 -10.15 -23.43
CA ALA A 27 6.12 -8.97 -22.54
C ALA A 27 6.97 -9.18 -21.29
N GLU A 28 7.93 -10.11 -21.30
CA GLU A 28 8.73 -10.49 -20.14
C GLU A 28 9.55 -9.33 -19.59
N SER A 29 10.04 -8.44 -20.47
CA SER A 29 10.75 -7.21 -20.07
C SER A 29 9.84 -6.25 -19.32
N PHE A 30 8.58 -6.12 -19.74
CA PHE A 30 7.58 -5.31 -19.05
C PHE A 30 7.22 -5.93 -17.69
N ALA A 31 7.00 -7.25 -17.64
CA ALA A 31 6.72 -7.95 -16.38
C ALA A 31 7.87 -7.79 -15.37
N GLN A 32 9.13 -7.90 -15.83
CA GLN A 32 10.29 -7.70 -14.97
C GLN A 32 10.42 -6.26 -14.47
N ALA A 33 10.19 -5.27 -15.34
CA ALA A 33 10.18 -3.85 -14.95
C ALA A 33 9.06 -3.54 -13.95
N TRP A 34 7.90 -4.16 -14.14
CA TRP A 34 6.76 -4.06 -13.24
C TRP A 34 7.07 -4.61 -11.84
N ASP A 35 7.66 -5.80 -11.76
CA ASP A 35 8.02 -6.42 -10.48
C ASP A 35 9.07 -5.59 -9.73
N ARG A 36 10.06 -5.03 -10.44
CA ARG A 36 11.01 -4.06 -9.87
C ARG A 36 10.29 -2.82 -9.34
N ALA A 37 9.34 -2.27 -10.08
CA ALA A 37 8.58 -1.11 -9.65
C ALA A 37 7.77 -1.38 -8.36
N ILE A 38 7.18 -2.57 -8.22
CA ILE A 38 6.51 -2.99 -6.99
C ILE A 38 7.50 -3.11 -5.83
N ALA A 39 8.66 -3.74 -6.03
CA ALA A 39 9.68 -3.90 -4.99
C ALA A 39 10.19 -2.54 -4.49
N MET A 40 10.51 -1.62 -5.41
CA MET A 40 10.90 -0.25 -5.07
C MET A 40 9.78 0.52 -4.35
N GLY A 41 8.53 0.33 -4.78
CA GLY A 41 7.36 0.90 -4.12
C GLY A 41 7.27 0.44 -2.67
N ARG A 42 7.33 -0.87 -2.41
CA ARG A 42 7.28 -1.48 -1.08
C ARG A 42 8.35 -0.96 -0.15
N MET A 43 9.60 -0.90 -0.61
CA MET A 43 10.73 -0.37 0.17
C MET A 43 10.47 1.06 0.65
N ARG A 44 10.00 1.94 -0.25
CA ARG A 44 9.64 3.32 0.12
C ARG A 44 8.46 3.40 1.11
N GLN A 45 7.48 2.49 1.02
CA GLN A 45 6.39 2.47 2.00
C GLN A 45 6.91 2.06 3.37
N PHE A 46 7.82 1.08 3.40
CA PHE A 46 8.44 0.63 4.64
C PHE A 46 9.27 1.74 5.28
N ASP A 47 10.15 2.41 4.52
CA ASP A 47 10.97 3.52 5.04
C ASP A 47 10.10 4.62 5.64
N TYR A 48 9.02 4.99 4.94
CA TYR A 48 8.07 5.99 5.41
C TYR A 48 7.31 5.55 6.66
N ALA A 49 6.88 4.29 6.71
CA ALA A 49 6.21 3.74 7.88
C ALA A 49 7.14 3.67 9.10
N MET A 50 8.41 3.31 8.88
CA MET A 50 9.43 3.27 9.93
C MET A 50 9.74 4.67 10.46
N ASP A 51 9.93 5.64 9.57
CA ASP A 51 10.11 7.05 9.94
C ASP A 51 8.96 7.55 10.83
N ARG A 52 7.72 7.24 10.44
CA ARG A 52 6.53 7.61 11.21
C ARG A 52 6.35 6.85 12.52
N ALA A 53 6.82 5.62 12.60
CA ALA A 53 6.81 4.84 13.83
C ALA A 53 7.85 5.35 14.83
N LEU A 54 9.05 5.69 14.34
CA LEU A 54 10.17 6.16 15.17
C LEU A 54 10.02 7.62 15.60
N ASN A 55 9.63 8.50 14.68
CA ASN A 55 9.56 9.95 14.92
C ASN A 55 8.15 10.40 15.31
N GLY A 56 7.16 9.53 15.19
CA GLY A 56 5.75 9.87 15.39
C GLY A 56 5.20 10.79 14.29
N ILE A 57 3.91 11.05 14.35
CA ILE A 57 3.22 12.08 13.56
C ILE A 57 2.45 13.01 14.48
N THR A 58 2.26 14.25 14.02
CA THR A 58 1.26 15.15 14.60
C THR A 58 -0.05 14.95 13.86
N THR A 59 -1.06 14.42 14.55
CA THR A 59 -2.41 14.29 13.99
C THR A 59 -3.27 15.46 14.44
N VAL A 60 -3.79 16.21 13.47
CA VAL A 60 -4.74 17.31 13.71
C VAL A 60 -6.14 16.82 13.33
N ARG A 61 -7.06 16.82 14.31
CA ARG A 61 -8.45 16.42 14.12
C ARG A 61 -9.35 17.65 14.27
N VAL A 62 -10.03 18.01 13.19
CA VAL A 62 -11.07 19.05 13.21
C VAL A 62 -12.41 18.39 13.53
N LEU A 63 -12.99 18.75 14.66
CA LEU A 63 -14.27 18.23 15.14
C LEU A 63 -15.44 19.04 14.56
N ARG A 64 -16.63 18.43 14.55
CA ARG A 64 -17.87 19.15 14.24
C ARG A 64 -18.05 20.30 15.24
N GLY A 65 -18.27 21.51 14.74
CA GLY A 65 -18.34 22.72 15.55
C GLY A 65 -17.04 23.53 15.62
N GLY A 66 -15.98 23.11 14.93
CA GLY A 66 -14.75 23.90 14.76
C GLY A 66 -13.69 23.73 15.83
N ALA A 67 -13.92 22.88 16.83
CA ALA A 67 -12.89 22.50 17.79
C ALA A 67 -11.76 21.70 17.11
N ILE A 68 -10.53 21.94 17.53
CA ILE A 68 -9.32 21.30 17.00
C ILE A 68 -8.65 20.51 18.11
N ASP A 69 -8.39 19.23 17.85
CA ASP A 69 -7.59 18.36 18.70
C ASP A 69 -6.24 18.06 18.01
N VAL A 70 -5.15 18.13 18.77
CA VAL A 70 -3.79 17.92 18.27
C VAL A 70 -3.11 16.90 19.16
N THR A 71 -2.86 15.71 18.61
CA THR A 71 -2.18 14.62 19.31
C THR A 71 -0.84 14.32 18.62
N GLY A 72 0.23 14.19 19.41
CA GLY A 72 1.51 13.65 18.96
C GLY A 72 1.67 12.19 19.38
N GLY A 73 2.33 11.38 18.57
CA GLY A 73 2.58 9.97 18.85
C GLY A 73 2.76 9.16 17.58
N PRO A 74 2.92 7.82 17.68
CA PRO A 74 3.06 6.95 16.51
C PRO A 74 1.89 7.12 15.54
N ASP A 75 2.13 6.96 14.23
CA ASP A 75 1.05 6.91 13.24
C ASP A 75 0.16 5.69 13.48
N MET A 76 -0.95 5.93 14.19
CA MET A 76 -1.88 4.87 14.60
C MET A 76 -2.55 4.18 13.41
N ASP A 77 -2.71 4.84 12.26
CA ASP A 77 -3.27 4.20 11.08
C ASP A 77 -2.30 3.14 10.54
N ILE A 78 -0.99 3.42 10.56
CA ILE A 78 0.06 2.47 10.21
C ILE A 78 0.09 1.32 11.23
N VAL A 79 0.11 1.62 12.52
CA VAL A 79 0.09 0.60 13.59
C VAL A 79 -1.14 -0.31 13.45
N HIS A 80 -2.32 0.26 13.26
CA HIS A 80 -3.55 -0.51 13.07
C HIS A 80 -3.57 -1.30 11.76
N SER A 81 -2.91 -0.84 10.69
CA SER A 81 -2.78 -1.61 9.46
C SER A 81 -1.85 -2.81 9.61
N ALA A 82 -0.71 -2.65 10.28
CA ALA A 82 0.25 -3.72 10.54
C ALA A 82 -0.36 -4.82 11.42
N LEU A 83 -1.07 -4.43 12.48
CA LEU A 83 -1.80 -5.36 13.35
C LEU A 83 -2.92 -6.11 12.61
N ARG A 84 -3.52 -5.52 11.56
CA ARG A 84 -4.52 -6.21 10.73
C ARG A 84 -3.89 -7.18 9.72
N GLU A 85 -2.70 -6.88 9.18
CA GLU A 85 -2.00 -7.78 8.26
C GLU A 85 -1.54 -9.06 8.98
N ASP A 86 -1.03 -8.96 10.22
CA ASP A 86 -0.69 -10.13 11.05
C ASP A 86 -1.94 -10.91 11.52
N ALA A 87 -3.11 -10.27 11.53
CA ALA A 87 -4.39 -10.90 11.90
C ALA A 87 -5.16 -11.51 10.71
N ALA A 88 -4.61 -11.49 9.49
CA ALA A 88 -5.22 -12.22 8.38
C ALA A 88 -5.20 -13.72 8.70
N PRO A 89 -6.38 -14.37 8.84
CA PRO A 89 -6.42 -15.76 9.26
C PRO A 89 -5.77 -16.62 8.18
N LEU A 90 -4.77 -17.41 8.57
CA LEU A 90 -4.38 -18.62 7.84
C LEU A 90 -5.68 -19.35 7.51
N LYS A 91 -6.09 -19.33 6.24
CA LYS A 91 -7.21 -20.14 5.77
C LYS A 91 -6.88 -21.57 6.19
N ALA A 92 -7.59 -22.07 7.20
CA ALA A 92 -7.57 -23.46 7.55
C ALA A 92 -8.04 -24.22 6.31
N THR A 93 -7.11 -24.85 5.59
CA THR A 93 -7.42 -25.86 4.61
C THR A 93 -8.06 -26.99 5.40
N LYS A 94 -9.39 -27.04 5.39
CA LYS A 94 -10.14 -28.18 5.89
C LYS A 94 -9.96 -29.29 4.87
N ASP A 95 -8.87 -30.03 5.00
CA ASP A 95 -8.73 -31.33 4.36
C ASP A 95 -9.87 -32.20 4.89
N SER A 96 -10.76 -32.58 3.98
CA SER A 96 -11.84 -33.52 4.25
C SER A 96 -11.29 -34.91 3.97
N LEU A 97 -11.11 -35.68 5.05
CA LEU A 97 -11.21 -37.14 5.04
C LEU A 97 -12.67 -37.52 5.33
#